data_AF-A0A966ZBW6-F1
#
_entry.id   AF-A0A966ZBW6-F1
#
_cell.length_a   1.000
_cell.length_b   1.000
_cell.length_c   1.000
_cell.angle_alpha   90.00
_cell.angle_beta   90.00
_cell.angle_gamma   90.00
#
_symmetry.space_group_name_H-M   'P 1'
#
loop_
_entity.id
_entity.type
_entity.pdbx_description
1 polymer ?
#
loop_
_entity_poly.entity_id
_entity_poly.type
_entity_poly.pdbx_seq_one_letter_code
_entity_poly.pdbx_strand_id
1 'polypeptide(L)'
;MRRFFCLTLLAALQLAAEVRTLTILHTNDLHSRLSPLANHHGGFAYLASVIRQQREGCTDCIVLNAGDLAQGTPVSTIYKGAPVFEIANLLGFDAFALGNHDFDYGWQQTRRFIGMSKYPMISSNIVDAQNRLFTEKPWLILKVNGLRIGIIGAMTDNLRYLTTTSLMGEWHTTPVVETVRRYVAELRPQTDLIVVLAHIGPDEEKAFLAETNVPVIVSGHLHNGMEQAMTTPDHILVRVRGYGEQLGRLELKVDTQKKAVVSWAWKYVVVDNETTKPAADVAALVKVWEDKVAEVVDHPLATSKRQLAKAEVRTLLEQAMIQASGADFAFMNSGGVRDILPAGQLLVRHVWNIMPFDNRVAWGVFKGRDLPEIVKKNHTLDPDKDYKLAVPDFVAENQSAPDTLNTKGLKFEHDSGLLRDALETLIRDRKVIE
;
A
#
# COMPACT_ATOMS: atom_id res chain seq x y z
N MET A 1 -44.52 71.27 1.81
CA MET A 1 -43.86 70.09 2.43
C MET A 1 -44.24 68.83 1.65
N ARG A 2 -43.38 68.33 0.76
CA ARG A 2 -43.56 67.03 0.10
C ARG A 2 -42.25 66.25 0.28
N ARG A 3 -42.31 65.22 1.12
CA ARG A 3 -41.23 64.27 1.37
C ARG A 3 -41.14 63.31 0.18
N PHE A 4 -40.01 63.29 -0.50
CA PHE A 4 -39.66 62.20 -1.41
C PHE A 4 -39.04 61.07 -0.57
N PHE A 5 -39.72 59.92 -0.53
CA PHE A 5 -39.13 58.67 -0.06
C PHE A 5 -38.45 58.01 -1.25
N CYS A 6 -37.12 58.01 -1.28
CA CYS A 6 -36.35 57.13 -2.15
C CYS A 6 -36.34 55.74 -1.52
N LEU A 7 -37.13 54.81 -2.06
CA LEU A 7 -36.91 53.38 -1.83
C LEU A 7 -35.67 52.95 -2.63
N THR A 8 -34.57 52.71 -1.93
CA THR A 8 -33.44 51.92 -2.47
C THR A 8 -33.84 50.45 -2.46
N LEU A 9 -34.12 49.89 -3.64
CA LEU A 9 -34.25 48.45 -3.85
C LEU A 9 -32.86 47.83 -3.71
N LEU A 10 -32.53 47.28 -2.54
CA LEU A 10 -31.41 46.35 -2.41
C LEU A 10 -31.83 45.04 -3.11
N ALA A 11 -31.45 44.88 -4.37
CA ALA A 11 -31.53 43.59 -5.03
C ALA A 11 -30.50 42.68 -4.36
N ALA A 12 -30.95 41.83 -3.43
CA ALA A 12 -30.17 40.70 -2.98
C ALA A 12 -29.99 39.76 -4.17
N LEU A 13 -28.84 39.88 -4.85
CA LEU A 13 -28.36 38.83 -5.75
C LEU A 13 -28.20 37.58 -4.90
N GLN A 14 -29.22 36.71 -4.92
CA GLN A 14 -29.04 35.31 -4.56
C GLN A 14 -28.02 34.77 -5.56
N LEU A 15 -26.74 34.73 -5.16
CA LEU A 15 -25.72 33.97 -5.86
C LEU A 15 -26.30 32.56 -6.00
N ALA A 16 -26.65 32.15 -7.23
CA ALA A 16 -27.06 30.79 -7.49
C ALA A 16 -25.99 29.84 -6.96
N ALA A 17 -26.40 28.72 -6.35
CA ALA A 17 -25.47 27.72 -5.83
C ALA A 17 -24.50 27.31 -6.95
N GLU A 18 -23.23 27.63 -6.77
CA GLU A 18 -22.23 27.37 -7.80
C GLU A 18 -21.79 25.91 -7.65
N VAL A 19 -22.40 25.04 -8.46
CA VAL A 19 -22.04 23.62 -8.53
C VAL A 19 -20.82 23.49 -9.44
N ARG A 20 -19.72 22.97 -8.91
CA ARG A 20 -18.47 22.74 -9.63
C ARG A 20 -18.20 21.26 -9.79
N THR A 21 -17.53 20.88 -10.86
CA THR A 21 -17.11 19.50 -11.13
C THR A 21 -15.69 19.27 -10.64
N LEU A 22 -15.43 18.04 -10.19
CA LEU A 22 -14.12 17.52 -9.86
C LEU A 22 -14.05 16.06 -10.28
N THR A 23 -12.96 15.66 -10.93
CA THR A 23 -12.65 14.26 -11.18
C THR A 23 -11.42 13.86 -10.36
N ILE A 24 -11.55 12.80 -9.57
CA ILE A 24 -10.45 12.18 -8.84
C ILE A 24 -10.08 10.89 -9.55
N LEU A 25 -8.92 10.89 -10.20
CA LEU A 25 -8.26 9.68 -10.64
C LEU A 25 -7.48 9.11 -9.46
N HIS A 26 -7.59 7.80 -9.19
CA HIS A 26 -6.93 7.23 -8.02
C HIS A 26 -6.33 5.84 -8.26
N THR A 27 -5.27 5.59 -7.52
CA THR A 27 -4.55 4.30 -7.45
C THR A 27 -4.20 4.00 -5.99
N ASN A 28 -3.82 2.76 -5.73
CA ASN A 28 -3.33 2.29 -4.45
C ASN A 28 -2.43 1.06 -4.69
N ASP A 29 -1.57 0.73 -3.72
CA ASP A 29 -0.87 -0.55 -3.64
C ASP A 29 -0.13 -0.94 -4.93
N LEU A 30 0.60 0.00 -5.54
CA LEU A 30 1.31 -0.22 -6.80
C LEU A 30 2.45 -1.24 -6.65
N HIS A 31 3.01 -1.36 -5.44
CA HIS A 31 3.98 -2.39 -5.04
C HIS A 31 5.11 -2.64 -6.03
N SER A 32 5.66 -1.54 -6.56
CA SER A 32 6.80 -1.59 -7.47
C SER A 32 6.58 -2.47 -8.71
N ARG A 33 5.33 -2.74 -9.10
CA ARG A 33 4.98 -3.53 -10.29
C ARG A 33 5.19 -2.69 -11.56
N LEU A 34 6.46 -2.48 -11.89
CA LEU A 34 6.89 -1.68 -13.04
C LEU A 34 6.44 -2.31 -14.36
N SER A 35 6.56 -3.65 -14.44
CA SER A 35 6.15 -4.46 -15.58
C SER A 35 4.74 -5.02 -15.38
N PRO A 36 4.00 -5.33 -16.47
CA PRO A 36 2.69 -5.95 -16.36
C PRO A 36 2.73 -7.33 -15.68
N LEU A 37 1.59 -7.70 -15.12
CA LEU A 37 1.35 -9.02 -14.56
C LEU A 37 1.12 -10.06 -15.66
N ALA A 38 1.12 -11.35 -15.27
CA ALA A 38 0.89 -12.46 -16.18
C ALA A 38 -0.51 -12.46 -16.85
N ASN A 39 -1.48 -11.76 -16.26
CA ASN A 39 -2.81 -11.56 -16.83
C ASN A 39 -2.90 -10.36 -17.79
N HIS A 40 -1.75 -9.83 -18.23
CA HIS A 40 -1.66 -8.68 -19.13
C HIS A 40 -2.17 -7.34 -18.57
N HIS A 41 -2.36 -7.25 -17.26
CA HIS A 41 -2.76 -6.00 -16.60
C HIS A 41 -1.61 -5.27 -15.91
N GLY A 42 -1.74 -3.96 -15.77
CA GLY A 42 -0.86 -3.09 -15.01
C GLY A 42 0.46 -2.74 -15.72
N GLY A 43 1.48 -2.45 -14.92
CA GLY A 43 2.76 -1.90 -15.37
C GLY A 43 2.75 -0.38 -15.49
N PHE A 44 3.81 0.27 -14.99
CA PHE A 44 3.85 1.72 -14.79
C PHE A 44 3.75 2.49 -16.10
N ALA A 45 4.35 1.99 -17.18
CA ALA A 45 4.28 2.65 -18.48
C ALA A 45 2.87 2.63 -19.08
N TYR A 46 2.11 1.55 -18.87
CA TYR A 46 0.72 1.45 -19.32
C TYR A 46 -0.21 2.26 -18.42
N LEU A 47 -0.01 2.20 -17.09
CA LEU A 47 -0.74 3.02 -16.14
C LEU A 47 -0.56 4.52 -16.46
N ALA A 48 0.65 4.96 -16.78
CA ALA A 48 0.92 6.33 -17.20
C ALA A 48 0.12 6.73 -18.45
N SER A 49 0.05 5.86 -19.45
CA SER A 49 -0.78 6.10 -20.64
C SER A 49 -2.26 6.21 -20.29
N VAL A 50 -2.79 5.30 -19.46
CA VAL A 50 -4.19 5.35 -19.03
C VAL A 50 -4.48 6.62 -18.24
N ILE A 51 -3.60 7.02 -17.30
CA ILE A 51 -3.74 8.29 -16.57
C ILE A 51 -3.77 9.47 -17.55
N ARG A 52 -2.84 9.52 -18.51
CA ARG A 52 -2.78 10.60 -19.50
C ARG A 52 -4.05 10.66 -20.34
N GLN A 53 -4.53 9.52 -20.85
CA GLN A 53 -5.80 9.44 -21.59
C GLN A 53 -7.00 9.89 -20.76
N GLN A 54 -7.10 9.47 -19.49
CA GLN A 54 -8.19 9.89 -18.60
C GLN A 54 -8.12 11.38 -18.21
N ARG A 55 -6.96 12.02 -18.37
CA ARG A 55 -6.74 13.46 -18.15
C ARG A 55 -6.89 14.28 -19.43
N GLU A 56 -6.93 13.68 -20.62
CA GLU A 56 -7.07 14.43 -21.88
C GLU A 56 -8.35 15.28 -21.86
N GLY A 57 -8.20 16.60 -22.00
CA GLY A 57 -9.30 17.55 -21.93
C GLY A 57 -9.91 17.77 -20.53
N CYS A 58 -9.42 17.08 -19.50
CA CYS A 58 -9.92 17.23 -18.13
C CYS A 58 -9.19 18.36 -17.39
N THR A 59 -9.82 19.53 -17.32
CA THR A 59 -9.28 20.72 -16.62
C THR A 59 -9.58 20.71 -15.13
N ASP A 60 -10.38 19.77 -14.67
CA ASP A 60 -10.85 19.61 -13.29
C ASP A 60 -10.47 18.24 -12.69
N CYS A 61 -9.38 17.63 -13.18
CA CYS A 61 -8.87 16.35 -12.70
C CYS A 61 -7.70 16.50 -11.72
N ILE A 62 -7.69 15.66 -10.67
CA ILE A 62 -6.52 15.38 -9.83
C ILE A 62 -6.22 13.87 -9.84
N VAL A 63 -4.96 13.51 -9.60
CA VAL A 63 -4.48 12.12 -9.51
C VAL A 63 -3.94 11.83 -8.13
N LEU A 64 -4.52 10.87 -7.43
CA LEU A 64 -4.16 10.51 -6.06
C LEU A 64 -3.63 9.08 -5.99
N ASN A 65 -2.73 8.83 -5.04
CA ASN A 65 -2.29 7.47 -4.70
C ASN A 65 -2.38 7.23 -3.19
N ALA A 66 -3.07 6.16 -2.79
CA ALA A 66 -3.31 5.82 -1.39
C ALA A 66 -2.21 4.98 -0.73
N GLY A 67 -0.96 5.13 -1.18
CA GLY A 67 0.22 4.51 -0.57
C GLY A 67 0.64 3.18 -1.18
N ASP A 68 1.72 2.63 -0.59
CA ASP A 68 2.36 1.37 -0.96
C ASP A 68 2.88 1.37 -2.40
N LEU A 69 3.80 2.29 -2.64
CA LEU A 69 4.54 2.33 -3.89
C LEU A 69 5.76 1.41 -3.83
N ALA A 70 6.45 1.41 -2.69
CA ALA A 70 7.58 0.53 -2.44
C ALA A 70 7.15 -0.94 -2.29
N GLN A 71 8.16 -1.81 -2.39
CA GLN A 71 8.12 -3.24 -2.15
C GLN A 71 7.23 -4.05 -3.10
N GLY A 72 7.69 -5.23 -3.53
CA GLY A 72 6.87 -6.19 -4.27
C GLY A 72 7.56 -6.80 -5.49
N THR A 73 8.67 -6.21 -5.94
CA THR A 73 9.47 -6.68 -7.07
C THR A 73 10.97 -6.50 -6.79
N PRO A 74 11.86 -7.23 -7.51
CA PRO A 74 13.29 -7.20 -7.23
C PRO A 74 13.92 -5.82 -7.38
N VAL A 75 13.42 -4.98 -8.30
CA VAL A 75 13.90 -3.59 -8.45
C VAL A 75 13.79 -2.81 -7.15
N SER A 76 12.69 -2.98 -6.41
CA SER A 76 12.51 -2.31 -5.12
C SER A 76 13.48 -2.89 -4.10
N THR A 77 13.61 -4.21 -4.00
CA THR A 77 14.45 -4.84 -2.98
C THR A 77 15.94 -4.57 -3.19
N ILE A 78 16.43 -4.70 -4.43
CA ILE A 78 17.85 -4.51 -4.80
C ILE A 78 18.26 -3.05 -4.59
N TYR A 79 17.42 -2.11 -5.01
CA TYR A 79 17.75 -0.68 -4.99
C TYR A 79 17.04 0.10 -3.88
N LYS A 80 16.51 -0.60 -2.88
CA LYS A 80 15.81 -0.03 -1.71
C LYS A 80 14.73 0.99 -2.11
N GLY A 81 13.93 0.64 -3.11
CA GLY A 81 12.77 1.41 -3.59
C GLY A 81 13.07 2.66 -4.42
N ALA A 82 14.30 3.19 -4.42
CA ALA A 82 14.59 4.49 -5.04
C ALA A 82 14.18 4.59 -6.54
N PRO A 83 14.46 3.59 -7.40
CA PRO A 83 14.01 3.62 -8.79
C PRO A 83 12.49 3.74 -8.96
N VAL A 84 11.73 3.18 -8.02
CA VAL A 84 10.27 3.13 -8.10
C VAL A 84 9.68 4.53 -7.92
N PHE A 85 10.19 5.28 -6.93
CA PHE A 85 9.81 6.68 -6.72
C PHE A 85 10.32 7.60 -7.84
N GLU A 86 11.50 7.30 -8.41
CA GLU A 86 12.00 8.01 -9.58
C GLU A 86 11.06 7.88 -10.78
N ILE A 87 10.60 6.66 -11.09
CA ILE A 87 9.66 6.41 -12.18
C ILE A 87 8.27 6.99 -11.86
N ALA A 88 7.82 6.88 -10.60
CA ALA A 88 6.52 7.40 -10.18
C ALA A 88 6.37 8.92 -10.36
N ASN A 89 7.48 9.66 -10.37
CA ASN A 89 7.49 11.09 -10.74
C ASN A 89 6.93 11.38 -12.13
N LEU A 90 6.85 10.38 -13.02
CA LEU A 90 6.30 10.51 -14.37
C LEU A 90 4.81 10.12 -14.47
N LEU A 91 4.21 9.63 -13.38
CA LEU A 91 2.79 9.25 -13.31
C LEU A 91 1.86 10.45 -13.08
N GLY A 92 2.41 11.56 -12.59
CA GLY A 92 1.68 12.82 -12.45
C GLY A 92 0.70 12.85 -11.27
N PHE A 93 1.09 12.26 -10.13
CA PHE A 93 0.34 12.36 -8.88
C PHE A 93 0.32 13.81 -8.36
N ASP A 94 -0.85 14.24 -7.89
CA ASP A 94 -1.07 15.53 -7.22
C ASP A 94 -0.94 15.39 -5.69
N ALA A 95 -1.20 14.20 -5.14
CA ALA A 95 -0.89 13.84 -3.76
C ALA A 95 -0.71 12.33 -3.59
N PHE A 96 0.10 11.96 -2.59
CA PHE A 96 0.42 10.57 -2.25
C PHE A 96 0.29 10.39 -0.73
N ALA A 97 -0.49 9.43 -0.26
CA ALA A 97 -0.48 9.04 1.15
C ALA A 97 0.64 8.02 1.39
N LEU A 98 1.35 8.10 2.52
CA LEU A 98 2.29 7.02 2.88
C LEU A 98 1.54 5.71 3.13
N GLY A 99 2.08 4.61 2.60
CA GLY A 99 1.68 3.23 2.92
C GLY A 99 2.65 2.54 3.88
N ASN A 100 2.28 1.38 4.44
CA ASN A 100 3.13 0.67 5.39
C ASN A 100 4.41 0.14 4.72
N HIS A 101 4.32 -0.31 3.46
CA HIS A 101 5.46 -0.84 2.72
C HIS A 101 6.46 0.23 2.29
N ASP A 102 6.09 1.51 2.35
CA ASP A 102 7.03 2.63 2.16
C ASP A 102 8.06 2.73 3.30
N PHE A 103 7.87 1.99 4.41
CA PHE A 103 8.77 1.89 5.56
C PHE A 103 9.60 0.59 5.62
N ASP A 104 9.45 -0.32 4.66
CA ASP A 104 10.14 -1.62 4.66
C ASP A 104 11.68 -1.51 4.62
N TYR A 105 12.19 -0.39 4.12
CA TYR A 105 13.64 -0.09 4.10
C TYR A 105 14.06 0.89 5.22
N GLY A 106 13.18 1.14 6.19
CA GLY A 106 13.38 2.02 7.32
C GLY A 106 13.01 3.48 7.07
N TRP A 107 12.67 4.17 8.16
CA TRP A 107 12.13 5.52 8.13
C TRP A 107 13.05 6.55 7.45
N GLN A 108 14.38 6.35 7.52
CA GLN A 108 15.35 7.22 6.84
C GLN A 108 15.23 7.13 5.32
N GLN A 109 14.99 5.93 4.81
CA GLN A 109 14.75 5.72 3.38
C GLN A 109 13.39 6.30 2.99
N THR A 110 12.37 6.17 3.83
CA THR A 110 11.07 6.85 3.61
C THR A 110 11.23 8.38 3.54
N ARG A 111 12.08 8.98 4.38
CA ARG A 111 12.42 10.42 4.26
C ARG A 111 13.11 10.74 2.92
N ARG A 112 13.97 9.86 2.42
CA ARG A 112 14.57 10.00 1.09
C ARG A 112 13.53 9.91 -0.03
N PHE A 113 12.55 9.01 0.09
CA PHE A 113 11.41 8.93 -0.85
C PHE A 113 10.62 10.24 -0.91
N ILE A 114 10.34 10.84 0.25
CA ILE A 114 9.69 12.16 0.33
C ILE A 114 10.55 13.22 -0.39
N GLY A 115 11.86 13.24 -0.15
CA GLY A 115 12.76 14.23 -0.75
C GLY A 115 12.97 14.07 -2.27
N MET A 116 12.80 12.87 -2.82
CA MET A 116 12.98 12.62 -4.27
C MET A 116 11.68 12.68 -5.08
N SER A 117 10.53 12.71 -4.42
CA SER A 117 9.22 12.77 -5.07
C SER A 117 8.91 14.19 -5.54
N LYS A 118 8.38 14.32 -6.76
CA LYS A 118 7.91 15.59 -7.35
C LYS A 118 6.47 15.94 -6.96
N TYR A 119 5.87 15.11 -6.12
CA TYR A 119 4.51 15.23 -5.61
C TYR A 119 4.55 15.20 -4.08
N PRO A 120 3.62 15.92 -3.41
CA PRO A 120 3.57 15.96 -1.97
C PRO A 120 3.15 14.60 -1.41
N MET A 121 3.97 14.08 -0.48
CA MET A 121 3.65 12.90 0.31
C MET A 121 3.14 13.33 1.69
N ILE A 122 1.97 12.82 2.08
CA ILE A 122 1.26 13.24 3.29
C ILE A 122 0.89 12.05 4.18
N SER A 123 0.90 12.30 5.48
CA SER A 123 0.30 11.42 6.49
C SER A 123 0.01 12.26 7.72
N SER A 124 -1.20 12.14 8.26
CA SER A 124 -1.67 12.99 9.35
C SER A 124 -1.34 12.48 10.74
N ASN A 125 -1.07 11.18 10.87
CA ASN A 125 -1.02 10.49 12.16
C ASN A 125 0.27 9.71 12.42
N ILE A 126 1.31 9.82 11.58
CA ILE A 126 2.64 9.26 11.89
C ILE A 126 3.47 10.35 12.57
N VAL A 127 3.84 10.13 13.82
CA VAL A 127 4.54 11.10 14.67
C VAL A 127 5.70 10.47 15.44
N ASP A 128 6.58 11.31 15.96
CA ASP A 128 7.58 10.90 16.94
C ASP A 128 7.08 11.06 18.39
N ALA A 129 7.93 10.76 19.37
CA ALA A 129 7.60 10.86 20.79
C ALA A 129 7.27 12.29 21.28
N GLN A 130 7.56 13.33 20.50
CA GLN A 130 7.20 14.72 20.78
C GLN A 130 5.99 15.19 19.96
N ASN A 131 5.26 14.27 19.31
CA ASN A 131 4.15 14.56 18.41
C ASN A 131 4.54 15.41 17.18
N ARG A 132 5.82 15.42 16.79
CA ARG A 132 6.22 16.04 15.52
C ARG A 132 5.87 15.10 14.37
N LEU A 133 5.37 15.66 13.28
CA LEU A 133 4.89 14.89 12.15
C LEU A 133 6.03 14.26 11.34
N PHE A 134 5.80 13.04 10.83
CA PHE A 134 6.73 12.37 9.93
C PHE A 134 6.75 13.01 8.53
N THR A 135 5.65 13.55 8.04
CA THR A 135 5.64 14.31 6.79
C THR A 135 5.75 15.80 7.07
N GLU A 136 6.00 16.62 6.05
CA GLU A 136 6.02 18.08 6.23
C GLU A 136 4.63 18.60 6.68
N LYS A 137 3.56 18.00 6.15
CA LYS A 137 2.19 18.43 6.41
C LYS A 137 1.24 17.23 6.55
N PRO A 138 0.27 17.29 7.48
CA PRO A 138 -0.71 16.23 7.68
C PRO A 138 -1.77 16.19 6.57
N TRP A 139 -1.89 17.30 5.84
CA TRP A 139 -2.83 17.54 4.78
C TRP A 139 -2.30 18.60 3.80
N LEU A 140 -2.95 18.76 2.67
CA LEU A 140 -2.73 19.86 1.73
C LEU A 140 -4.04 20.36 1.12
N ILE A 141 -4.04 21.55 0.51
CA ILE A 141 -5.20 22.10 -0.18
C ILE A 141 -4.85 22.32 -1.66
N LEU A 142 -5.55 21.63 -2.56
CA LEU A 142 -5.47 21.86 -4.00
C LEU A 142 -6.57 22.83 -4.45
N LYS A 143 -6.26 23.68 -5.43
CA LYS A 143 -7.25 24.56 -6.09
C LYS A 143 -7.51 24.05 -7.50
N VAL A 144 -8.72 23.58 -7.76
CA VAL A 144 -9.08 22.93 -9.05
C VAL A 144 -10.49 23.37 -9.44
N ASN A 145 -10.67 23.88 -10.65
CA ASN A 145 -11.98 24.36 -11.13
C ASN A 145 -12.71 25.32 -10.15
N GLY A 146 -11.95 26.16 -9.45
CA GLY A 146 -12.47 27.07 -8.42
C GLY A 146 -12.75 26.42 -7.05
N LEU A 147 -12.66 25.10 -6.92
CA LEU A 147 -12.79 24.37 -5.65
C LEU A 147 -11.49 24.36 -4.87
N ARG A 148 -11.57 24.52 -3.54
CA ARG A 148 -10.50 24.23 -2.58
C ARG A 148 -10.71 22.84 -2.00
N ILE A 149 -9.87 21.90 -2.40
CA ILE A 149 -9.95 20.49 -2.02
C ILE A 149 -8.93 20.23 -0.93
N GLY A 150 -9.38 20.02 0.31
CA GLY A 150 -8.52 19.57 1.40
C GLY A 150 -8.27 18.07 1.29
N ILE A 151 -7.00 17.66 1.29
CA ILE A 151 -6.61 16.25 1.22
C ILE A 151 -5.85 15.91 2.49
N ILE A 152 -6.37 14.97 3.28
CA ILE A 152 -5.76 14.50 4.53
C ILE A 152 -5.17 13.11 4.28
N GLY A 153 -3.90 12.89 4.65
CA GLY A 153 -3.28 11.56 4.59
C GLY A 153 -3.62 10.75 5.83
N ALA A 154 -3.92 9.46 5.72
CA ALA A 154 -4.22 8.61 6.87
C ALA A 154 -3.47 7.28 6.78
N MET A 155 -2.84 6.87 7.88
CA MET A 155 -2.15 5.58 8.04
C MET A 155 -2.87 4.73 9.07
N THR A 156 -3.03 3.43 8.81
CA THR A 156 -3.62 2.49 9.76
C THR A 156 -2.94 2.51 11.13
N ASP A 157 -3.74 2.39 12.20
CA ASP A 157 -3.27 2.21 13.58
C ASP A 157 -2.43 0.93 13.73
N ASN A 158 -2.60 -0.02 12.81
CA ASN A 158 -1.88 -1.28 12.80
C ASN A 158 -0.47 -1.20 12.21
N LEU A 159 0.06 -0.02 11.86
CA LEU A 159 1.39 0.13 11.25
C LEU A 159 2.49 -0.63 12.03
N ARG A 160 2.42 -0.62 13.36
CA ARG A 160 3.35 -1.34 14.25
C ARG A 160 3.40 -2.85 14.05
N TYR A 161 2.35 -3.45 13.47
CA TYR A 161 2.24 -4.88 13.17
C TYR A 161 2.49 -5.20 11.70
N LEU A 162 2.62 -4.18 10.86
CA LEU A 162 2.77 -4.27 9.41
C LEU A 162 4.18 -3.90 8.94
N THR A 163 5.05 -3.52 9.88
CA THR A 163 6.44 -3.13 9.65
C THR A 163 7.36 -3.86 10.61
N THR A 164 8.65 -3.91 10.29
CA THR A 164 9.68 -4.29 11.24
C THR A 164 9.88 -3.14 12.22
N THR A 165 9.50 -3.35 13.48
CA THR A 165 9.45 -2.26 14.48
C THR A 165 10.79 -1.58 14.70
N SER A 166 11.89 -2.33 14.60
CA SER A 166 13.25 -1.80 14.70
C SER A 166 13.61 -0.83 13.57
N LEU A 167 12.99 -0.94 12.38
CA LEU A 167 13.20 -0.05 11.23
C LEU A 167 12.41 1.26 11.32
N MET A 168 11.43 1.34 12.22
CA MET A 168 10.60 2.54 12.43
C MET A 168 11.27 3.57 13.36
N GLY A 169 12.26 3.18 14.17
CA GLY A 169 12.89 4.08 15.14
C GLY A 169 11.88 4.62 16.16
N GLU A 170 11.76 5.95 16.28
CA GLU A 170 10.83 6.61 17.20
C GLU A 170 9.42 6.82 16.62
N TRP A 171 9.24 6.54 15.32
CA TRP A 171 8.03 6.88 14.59
C TRP A 171 6.92 5.87 14.83
N HIS A 172 5.73 6.38 15.14
CA HIS A 172 4.55 5.57 15.45
C HIS A 172 3.27 6.29 15.02
N THR A 173 2.17 5.55 14.98
CA THR A 173 0.85 6.10 14.65
C THR A 173 0.10 6.60 15.89
N THR A 174 -0.60 7.73 15.76
CA THR A 174 -1.69 8.13 16.66
C THR A 174 -3.02 7.60 16.15
N PRO A 175 -4.06 7.46 17.00
CA PRO A 175 -5.38 6.95 16.60
C PRO A 175 -5.91 7.66 15.35
N VAL A 176 -6.02 6.92 14.25
CA VAL A 176 -6.19 7.50 12.91
C VAL A 176 -7.56 8.17 12.76
N VAL A 177 -8.63 7.55 13.27
CA VAL A 177 -10.01 8.08 13.21
C VAL A 177 -10.11 9.41 13.95
N GLU A 178 -9.58 9.48 15.18
CA GLU A 178 -9.58 10.70 15.98
C GLU A 178 -8.74 11.80 15.33
N THR A 179 -7.56 11.45 14.84
CA THR A 179 -6.64 12.37 14.18
C THR A 179 -7.27 12.98 12.92
N VAL A 180 -7.89 12.16 12.07
CA VAL A 180 -8.59 12.62 10.86
C VAL A 180 -9.76 13.53 11.23
N ARG A 181 -10.59 13.17 12.22
CA ARG A 181 -11.70 14.03 12.69
C ARG A 181 -11.24 15.42 13.09
N ARG A 182 -10.11 15.53 13.79
CA ARG A 182 -9.52 16.81 14.19
C ARG A 182 -9.16 17.65 12.95
N TYR A 183 -8.45 17.07 11.98
CA TYR A 183 -8.07 17.79 10.77
C TYR A 183 -9.26 18.10 9.85
N VAL A 184 -10.30 17.28 9.85
CA VAL A 184 -11.57 17.60 9.15
C VAL A 184 -12.19 18.86 9.73
N ALA A 185 -12.25 18.99 11.05
CA ALA A 185 -12.78 20.20 11.70
C ALA A 185 -11.91 21.43 11.39
N GLU A 186 -10.59 21.28 11.39
CA GLU A 186 -9.63 22.33 11.05
C GLU A 186 -9.75 22.81 9.60
N LEU A 187 -9.93 21.89 8.64
CA LEU A 187 -9.97 22.21 7.20
C LEU A 187 -11.33 22.74 6.74
N ARG A 188 -12.43 22.32 7.37
CA ARG A 188 -13.80 22.63 6.91
C ARG A 188 -14.08 24.11 6.66
N PRO A 189 -13.58 25.09 7.45
CA PRO A 189 -13.78 26.51 7.16
C PRO A 189 -13.11 26.96 5.85
N GLN A 190 -11.97 26.37 5.50
CA GLN A 190 -11.10 26.82 4.41
C GLN A 190 -11.16 25.98 3.13
N THR A 191 -11.94 24.89 3.13
CA THR A 191 -12.13 24.00 1.97
C THR A 191 -13.58 23.94 1.53
N ASP A 192 -13.81 23.56 0.29
CA ASP A 192 -15.13 23.33 -0.31
C ASP A 192 -15.47 21.83 -0.37
N LEU A 193 -14.43 20.98 -0.41
CA LEU A 193 -14.52 19.52 -0.29
C LEU A 193 -13.33 19.02 0.54
N ILE A 194 -13.55 17.98 1.36
CA ILE A 194 -12.47 17.25 2.04
C ILE A 194 -12.44 15.82 1.48
N VAL A 195 -11.24 15.38 1.11
CA VAL A 195 -10.90 14.03 0.70
C VAL A 195 -9.93 13.46 1.73
N VAL A 196 -10.15 12.23 2.17
CA VAL A 196 -9.17 11.49 2.95
C VAL A 196 -8.52 10.45 2.05
N LEU A 197 -7.20 10.51 1.94
CA LEU A 197 -6.36 9.58 1.19
C LEU A 197 -5.73 8.63 2.21
N ALA A 198 -6.27 7.42 2.30
CA ALA A 198 -6.07 6.54 3.44
C ALA A 198 -5.43 5.21 3.07
N HIS A 199 -4.44 4.80 3.84
CA HIS A 199 -3.86 3.48 3.78
C HIS A 199 -4.29 2.69 5.01
N ILE A 200 -5.52 2.14 4.97
CA ILE A 200 -6.26 1.67 6.15
C ILE A 200 -6.93 0.30 5.96
N GLY A 201 -7.16 -0.39 7.07
CA GLY A 201 -7.81 -1.71 7.10
C GLY A 201 -9.35 -1.64 7.01
N PRO A 202 -10.04 -2.79 6.89
CA PRO A 202 -11.49 -2.83 6.67
C PRO A 202 -12.29 -2.29 7.86
N ASP A 203 -11.79 -2.43 9.08
CA ASP A 203 -12.46 -1.91 10.27
C ASP A 203 -12.33 -0.39 10.37
N GLU A 204 -11.19 0.16 9.94
CA GLU A 204 -10.97 1.60 9.81
C GLU A 204 -11.78 2.20 8.65
N GLU A 205 -11.92 1.50 7.51
CA GLU A 205 -12.83 1.90 6.41
C GLU A 205 -14.27 2.07 6.93
N LYS A 206 -14.75 1.13 7.75
CA LYS A 206 -16.08 1.22 8.39
C LYS A 206 -16.15 2.37 9.40
N ALA A 207 -15.15 2.52 10.27
CA ALA A 207 -15.10 3.59 11.24
C ALA A 207 -15.06 4.97 10.56
N PHE A 208 -14.38 5.11 9.43
CA PHE A 208 -14.34 6.35 8.68
C PHE A 208 -15.71 6.74 8.15
N LEU A 209 -16.43 5.79 7.56
CA LEU A 209 -17.81 5.97 7.09
C LEU A 209 -18.80 6.27 8.23
N ALA A 210 -18.52 5.85 9.46
CA ALA A 210 -19.42 6.05 10.60
C ALA A 210 -19.11 7.31 11.42
N GLU A 211 -17.83 7.68 11.55
CA GLU A 211 -17.38 8.56 12.64
C GLU A 211 -16.67 9.83 12.18
N THR A 212 -16.12 9.88 10.96
CA THR A 212 -15.22 10.98 10.54
C THR A 212 -15.94 12.18 9.93
N ASN A 213 -17.18 12.00 9.46
CA ASN A 213 -17.94 13.01 8.71
C ASN A 213 -17.20 13.55 7.47
N VAL A 214 -16.51 12.66 6.75
CA VAL A 214 -15.71 12.96 5.55
C VAL A 214 -16.49 12.61 4.28
N PRO A 215 -16.70 13.53 3.33
CA PRO A 215 -17.47 13.24 2.13
C PRO A 215 -16.87 12.15 1.22
N VAL A 216 -15.55 12.15 1.05
CA VAL A 216 -14.85 11.27 0.11
C VAL A 216 -13.62 10.63 0.74
N ILE A 217 -13.52 9.31 0.64
CA ILE A 217 -12.40 8.51 1.12
C ILE A 217 -11.85 7.71 -0.07
N VAL A 218 -10.56 7.86 -0.34
CA VAL A 218 -9.81 7.04 -1.30
C VAL A 218 -8.89 6.14 -0.49
N SER A 219 -9.16 4.84 -0.50
CA SER A 219 -8.51 3.85 0.37
C SER A 219 -7.50 2.98 -0.39
N GLY A 220 -6.49 2.48 0.32
CA GLY A 220 -5.49 1.48 -0.12
C GLY A 220 -5.39 0.31 0.86
N HIS A 221 -4.22 -0.33 0.96
CA HIS A 221 -3.84 -1.40 1.91
C HIS A 221 -4.45 -2.79 1.65
N LEU A 222 -5.71 -2.86 1.21
CA LEU A 222 -6.41 -4.14 1.04
C LEU A 222 -6.10 -4.84 -0.28
N HIS A 223 -5.55 -4.11 -1.25
CA HIS A 223 -5.22 -4.54 -2.63
C HIS A 223 -6.39 -5.06 -3.46
N ASN A 224 -7.54 -5.32 -2.85
CA ASN A 224 -8.74 -5.77 -3.53
C ASN A 224 -9.41 -4.58 -4.25
N GLY A 225 -9.98 -4.86 -5.41
CA GLY A 225 -10.84 -3.91 -6.09
C GLY A 225 -12.24 -3.91 -5.52
N MET A 226 -12.94 -2.80 -5.71
CA MET A 226 -14.37 -2.69 -5.48
C MET A 226 -15.12 -2.89 -6.79
N GLU A 227 -16.21 -3.68 -6.77
CA GLU A 227 -17.17 -3.69 -7.88
C GLU A 227 -18.04 -2.42 -7.85
N GLN A 228 -18.36 -1.95 -6.64
CA GLN A 228 -19.12 -0.74 -6.38
C GLN A 228 -18.52 0.01 -5.18
N ALA A 229 -18.62 1.34 -5.19
CA ALA A 229 -18.19 2.16 -4.06
C ALA A 229 -18.96 1.79 -2.79
N MET A 230 -18.28 1.80 -1.64
CA MET A 230 -18.95 1.73 -0.34
C MET A 230 -19.51 3.12 0.00
N THR A 231 -20.80 3.21 0.33
CA THR A 231 -21.44 4.51 0.52
C THR A 231 -22.47 4.52 1.63
N THR A 232 -22.58 5.67 2.28
CA THR A 232 -23.71 6.10 3.12
C THR A 232 -24.30 7.38 2.48
N PRO A 233 -25.44 7.93 2.96
CA PRO A 233 -25.99 9.15 2.39
C PRO A 233 -25.00 10.32 2.25
N ASP A 234 -24.01 10.40 3.15
CA ASP A 234 -23.07 11.52 3.24
C ASP A 234 -21.62 11.16 2.85
N HIS A 235 -21.33 9.88 2.61
CA HIS A 235 -19.95 9.39 2.46
C HIS A 235 -19.78 8.46 1.26
N ILE A 236 -18.66 8.62 0.57
CA ILE A 236 -18.24 7.82 -0.57
C ILE A 236 -16.84 7.27 -0.26
N LEU A 237 -16.68 5.95 -0.27
CA LEU A 237 -15.40 5.28 -0.15
C LEU A 237 -15.13 4.43 -1.38
N VAL A 238 -13.96 4.67 -1.98
CA VAL A 238 -13.52 4.00 -3.21
C VAL A 238 -12.09 3.48 -3.07
N ARG A 239 -11.81 2.37 -3.75
CA ARG A 239 -10.49 1.75 -3.86
C ARG A 239 -10.47 0.84 -5.09
N VAL A 240 -9.30 0.65 -5.68
CA VAL A 240 -9.10 -0.22 -6.85
C VAL A 240 -8.19 -1.40 -6.52
N ARG A 241 -8.11 -2.38 -7.43
CA ARG A 241 -7.09 -3.43 -7.33
C ARG A 241 -5.70 -2.82 -7.32
N GLY A 242 -4.81 -3.41 -6.53
CA GLY A 242 -3.40 -3.03 -6.49
C GLY A 242 -2.65 -3.32 -7.79
N TYR A 243 -1.32 -3.16 -7.75
CA TYR A 243 -0.38 -3.48 -8.83
C TYR A 243 -0.57 -2.67 -10.12
N GLY A 244 -1.35 -1.59 -10.04
CA GLY A 244 -1.69 -0.77 -11.19
C GLY A 244 -2.63 -1.47 -12.18
N GLU A 245 -3.27 -2.59 -11.80
CA GLU A 245 -4.23 -3.29 -12.68
C GLU A 245 -5.43 -2.41 -13.05
N GLN A 246 -5.75 -1.44 -12.19
CA GLN A 246 -6.91 -0.57 -12.33
C GLN A 246 -6.56 0.88 -11.99
N LEU A 247 -7.19 1.81 -12.71
CA LEU A 247 -7.23 3.23 -12.37
C LEU A 247 -8.67 3.60 -11.98
N GLY A 248 -8.87 4.07 -10.76
CA GLY A 248 -10.17 4.57 -10.31
C GLY A 248 -10.48 5.93 -10.92
N ARG A 249 -11.74 6.18 -11.29
CA ARG A 249 -12.26 7.47 -11.73
C ARG A 249 -13.52 7.79 -10.94
N LEU A 250 -13.41 8.73 -10.01
CA LEU A 250 -14.52 9.28 -9.22
C LEU A 250 -14.87 10.67 -9.73
N GLU A 251 -16.05 10.81 -10.32
CA GLU A 251 -16.57 12.08 -10.82
C GLU A 251 -17.54 12.66 -9.79
N LEU A 252 -17.34 13.92 -9.43
CA LEU A 252 -18.09 14.61 -8.38
C LEU A 252 -18.67 15.92 -8.92
N LYS A 253 -19.88 16.25 -8.46
CA LYS A 253 -20.43 17.60 -8.49
C LYS A 253 -20.52 18.10 -7.05
N VAL A 254 -19.92 19.25 -6.78
CA VAL A 254 -19.82 19.84 -5.44
C VAL A 254 -20.56 21.16 -5.43
N ASP A 255 -21.53 21.31 -4.53
CA ASP A 255 -22.16 22.59 -4.24
C ASP A 255 -21.24 23.38 -3.30
N THR A 256 -20.65 24.46 -3.81
CA THR A 256 -19.67 25.28 -3.09
C THR A 256 -20.28 26.06 -1.92
N GLN A 257 -21.57 26.36 -1.95
CA GLN A 257 -22.25 27.05 -0.85
C GLN A 257 -22.56 26.09 0.29
N LYS A 258 -23.05 24.89 -0.04
CA LYS A 258 -23.34 23.84 0.95
C LYS A 258 -22.11 23.06 1.38
N LYS A 259 -20.99 23.16 0.64
CA LYS A 259 -19.78 22.37 0.82
C LYS A 259 -20.06 20.86 0.85
N ALA A 260 -20.89 20.42 -0.09
CA ALA A 260 -21.44 19.08 -0.14
C ALA A 260 -21.40 18.50 -1.55
N VAL A 261 -21.20 17.19 -1.65
CA VAL A 261 -21.33 16.46 -2.92
C VAL A 261 -22.82 16.33 -3.24
N VAL A 262 -23.24 16.78 -4.42
CA VAL A 262 -24.65 16.72 -4.86
C VAL A 262 -24.93 15.55 -5.80
N SER A 263 -23.91 15.07 -6.51
CA SER A 263 -23.99 13.86 -7.32
C SER A 263 -22.59 13.32 -7.57
N TRP A 264 -22.48 12.01 -7.70
CA TRP A 264 -21.22 11.36 -8.00
C TRP A 264 -21.43 10.14 -8.90
N ALA A 265 -20.36 9.76 -9.60
CA ALA A 265 -20.27 8.49 -10.31
C ALA A 265 -18.86 7.94 -10.12
N TRP A 266 -18.76 6.63 -9.90
CA TRP A 266 -17.47 5.97 -9.79
C TRP A 266 -17.40 4.77 -10.73
N LYS A 267 -16.25 4.62 -11.36
CA LYS A 267 -15.86 3.44 -12.12
C LYS A 267 -14.36 3.22 -11.99
N TYR A 268 -13.89 2.05 -12.37
CA TYR A 268 -12.48 1.83 -12.65
C TYR A 268 -12.26 1.59 -14.14
N VAL A 269 -11.04 1.87 -14.59
CA VAL A 269 -10.53 1.54 -15.92
C VAL A 269 -9.47 0.47 -15.73
N VAL A 270 -9.59 -0.65 -16.45
CA VAL A 270 -8.56 -1.69 -16.44
C VAL A 270 -7.35 -1.18 -17.24
N VAL A 271 -6.16 -1.34 -16.67
CA VAL A 271 -4.90 -1.03 -17.35
C VAL A 271 -4.48 -2.27 -18.13
N ASP A 272 -5.08 -2.44 -19.30
CA ASP A 272 -4.83 -3.58 -20.18
C ASP A 272 -3.71 -3.25 -21.19
N ASN A 273 -2.64 -4.06 -21.15
CA ASN A 273 -1.46 -3.86 -21.98
C ASN A 273 -1.60 -4.39 -23.43
N GLU A 274 -2.66 -5.15 -23.72
CA GLU A 274 -2.97 -5.60 -25.08
C GLU A 274 -3.65 -4.48 -25.89
N THR A 275 -4.40 -3.62 -25.20
CA THR A 275 -5.17 -2.53 -25.83
C THR A 275 -4.56 -1.15 -25.62
N THR A 276 -3.62 -0.99 -24.67
CA THR A 276 -2.98 0.29 -24.36
C THR A 276 -1.52 0.31 -24.81
N LYS A 277 -1.09 1.36 -25.51
CA LYS A 277 0.35 1.55 -25.79
C LYS A 277 1.07 2.11 -24.55
N PRO A 278 2.29 1.63 -24.22
CA PRO A 278 3.01 2.16 -23.07
C PRO A 278 3.49 3.60 -23.32
N ALA A 279 3.50 4.41 -22.26
CA ALA A 279 4.06 5.75 -22.28
C ALA A 279 5.58 5.65 -22.51
N ALA A 280 6.07 6.17 -23.63
CA ALA A 280 7.43 5.93 -24.09
C ALA A 280 8.52 6.42 -23.12
N ASP A 281 8.30 7.58 -22.49
CA ASP A 281 9.19 8.16 -21.48
C ASP A 281 9.27 7.31 -20.21
N VAL A 282 8.14 6.78 -19.76
CA VAL A 282 8.07 5.89 -18.59
C VAL A 282 8.66 4.52 -18.94
N ALA A 283 8.33 3.96 -20.10
CA ALA A 283 8.83 2.68 -20.57
C ALA A 283 10.36 2.69 -20.70
N ALA A 284 10.95 3.78 -21.18
CA ALA A 284 12.40 3.93 -21.28
C ALA A 284 13.08 3.83 -19.90
N LEU A 285 12.55 4.51 -18.88
CA LEU A 285 13.12 4.47 -17.53
C LEU A 285 12.87 3.13 -16.83
N VAL A 286 11.68 2.53 -17.01
CA VAL A 286 11.40 1.17 -16.55
C VAL A 286 12.40 0.19 -17.14
N LYS A 287 12.67 0.27 -18.45
CA LYS A 287 13.62 -0.62 -19.13
C LYS A 287 15.03 -0.51 -18.53
N VAL A 288 15.52 0.71 -18.29
CA VAL A 288 16.85 0.93 -17.68
C VAL A 288 17.00 0.18 -16.37
N TRP A 289 15.97 0.20 -15.52
CA TRP A 289 16.02 -0.46 -14.23
C TRP A 289 15.78 -1.96 -14.31
N GLU A 290 14.84 -2.43 -15.14
CA GLU A 290 14.60 -3.86 -15.33
C GLU A 290 15.77 -4.58 -16.01
N ASP A 291 16.50 -3.93 -16.93
CA ASP A 291 17.72 -4.50 -17.53
C ASP A 291 18.77 -4.78 -16.43
N LYS A 292 19.01 -3.82 -15.52
CA LYS A 292 19.95 -4.01 -14.40
C LYS A 292 19.48 -5.06 -13.40
N VAL A 293 18.17 -5.21 -13.24
CA VAL A 293 17.60 -6.25 -12.37
C VAL A 293 17.78 -7.62 -13.02
N ALA A 294 17.53 -7.74 -14.32
CA ALA A 294 17.67 -9.00 -15.06
C ALA A 294 19.08 -9.58 -14.94
N GLU A 295 20.12 -8.75 -14.96
CA GLU A 295 21.51 -9.16 -14.72
C GLU A 295 21.72 -9.87 -13.37
N VAL A 296 20.89 -9.58 -12.36
CA VAL A 296 20.98 -10.15 -11.01
C VAL A 296 20.08 -11.38 -10.85
N VAL A 297 18.86 -11.37 -11.41
CA VAL A 297 17.82 -12.34 -11.04
C VAL A 297 17.31 -13.23 -12.19
N ASP A 298 17.67 -12.99 -13.45
CA ASP A 298 17.16 -13.77 -14.59
C ASP A 298 18.03 -14.97 -14.96
N HIS A 299 18.61 -15.62 -13.94
CA HIS A 299 19.41 -16.82 -14.08
C HIS A 299 18.58 -18.08 -13.81
N PRO A 300 18.75 -19.18 -14.57
CA PRO A 300 18.10 -20.46 -14.31
C PRO A 300 18.38 -21.00 -12.90
N LEU A 301 17.33 -21.47 -12.24
CA LEU A 301 17.39 -22.02 -10.88
C LEU A 301 17.04 -23.51 -10.83
N ALA A 302 15.86 -23.89 -11.30
CA ALA A 302 15.30 -25.25 -11.24
C ALA A 302 14.11 -25.37 -12.21
N THR A 303 13.38 -26.49 -12.19
CA THR A 303 12.11 -26.64 -12.93
C THR A 303 10.98 -26.97 -11.97
N SER A 304 9.77 -26.47 -12.22
CA SER A 304 8.55 -26.89 -11.51
C SER A 304 7.62 -27.63 -12.46
N LYS A 305 7.09 -28.79 -12.06
CA LYS A 305 6.14 -29.56 -12.89
C LYS A 305 4.77 -28.91 -12.99
N ARG A 306 4.41 -28.11 -12.00
CA ARG A 306 3.12 -27.41 -11.90
C ARG A 306 3.26 -26.07 -11.20
N GLN A 307 2.21 -25.28 -11.25
CA GLN A 307 2.11 -24.06 -10.46
C GLN A 307 1.83 -24.42 -8.99
N LEU A 308 2.49 -23.72 -8.06
CA LEU A 308 2.16 -23.76 -6.63
C LEU A 308 1.44 -22.48 -6.24
N ALA A 309 0.28 -22.62 -5.60
CA ALA A 309 -0.43 -21.50 -5.00
C ALA A 309 0.32 -20.96 -3.78
N LYS A 310 0.00 -19.74 -3.33
CA LYS A 310 0.67 -19.09 -2.18
C LYS A 310 0.72 -19.96 -0.92
N ALA A 311 -0.34 -20.71 -0.63
CA ALA A 311 -0.38 -21.61 0.52
C ALA A 311 0.64 -22.75 0.41
N GLU A 312 0.90 -23.26 -0.79
CA GLU A 312 1.89 -24.31 -1.05
C GLU A 312 3.31 -23.73 -1.05
N VAL A 313 3.48 -22.53 -1.58
CA VAL A 313 4.75 -21.77 -1.49
C VAL A 313 5.11 -21.48 -0.03
N ARG A 314 4.13 -21.17 0.82
CA ARG A 314 4.32 -21.02 2.27
C ARG A 314 4.93 -22.29 2.88
N THR A 315 4.40 -23.46 2.55
CA THR A 315 4.96 -24.74 3.01
C THR A 315 6.40 -24.92 2.52
N LEU A 316 6.71 -24.49 1.30
CA LEU A 316 8.07 -24.55 0.76
C LEU A 316 9.04 -23.64 1.53
N LEU A 317 8.59 -22.44 1.92
CA LEU A 317 9.35 -21.54 2.78
C LEU A 317 9.60 -22.11 4.18
N GLU A 318 8.59 -22.74 4.77
CA GLU A 318 8.74 -23.42 6.06
C GLU A 318 9.75 -24.56 5.97
N GLN A 319 9.73 -25.34 4.89
CA GLN A 319 10.75 -26.36 4.61
C GLN A 319 12.16 -25.75 4.43
N ALA A 320 12.26 -24.60 3.78
CA ALA A 320 13.53 -23.90 3.59
C ALA A 320 14.11 -23.41 4.92
N MET A 321 13.26 -22.88 5.80
CA MET A 321 13.66 -22.48 7.15
C MET A 321 14.14 -23.68 7.97
N ILE A 322 13.44 -24.81 7.91
CA ILE A 322 13.85 -26.06 8.57
C ILE A 322 15.21 -26.53 8.05
N GLN A 323 15.41 -26.56 6.72
CA GLN A 323 16.68 -26.95 6.12
C GLN A 323 17.83 -26.03 6.56
N ALA A 324 17.61 -24.72 6.62
CA ALA A 324 18.64 -23.74 6.95
C ALA A 324 19.00 -23.69 8.45
N SER A 325 18.06 -24.05 9.33
CA SER A 325 18.23 -23.93 10.80
C SER A 325 18.38 -25.27 11.52
N GLY A 326 17.98 -26.38 10.89
CA GLY A 326 17.80 -27.66 11.56
C GLY A 326 16.71 -27.62 12.64
N ALA A 327 15.71 -26.75 12.48
CA ALA A 327 14.58 -26.64 13.40
C ALA A 327 13.61 -27.82 13.27
N ASP A 328 12.88 -28.13 14.34
CA ASP A 328 11.83 -29.16 14.33
C ASP A 328 10.55 -28.65 13.66
N PHE A 329 10.27 -27.36 13.84
CA PHE A 329 9.12 -26.68 13.27
C PHE A 329 9.54 -25.37 12.61
N ALA A 330 8.75 -24.93 11.64
CA ALA A 330 8.81 -23.57 11.15
C ALA A 330 7.42 -22.99 10.93
N PHE A 331 7.31 -21.66 11.01
CA PHE A 331 6.06 -20.95 10.74
C PHE A 331 6.31 -19.71 9.88
N MET A 332 5.56 -19.58 8.80
CA MET A 332 5.58 -18.43 7.91
C MET A 332 4.21 -17.72 7.94
N ASN A 333 4.20 -16.40 8.14
CA ASN A 333 2.96 -15.62 8.05
C ASN A 333 2.50 -15.50 6.59
N SER A 334 1.18 -15.53 6.35
CA SER A 334 0.62 -15.50 4.99
C SER A 334 1.00 -14.21 4.22
N GLY A 335 1.06 -13.07 4.91
CA GLY A 335 1.37 -11.77 4.30
C GLY A 335 2.79 -11.65 3.73
N GLY A 336 3.73 -12.45 4.24
CA GLY A 336 5.10 -12.49 3.75
C GLY A 336 5.27 -13.25 2.43
N VAL A 337 4.28 -14.02 1.99
CA VAL A 337 4.31 -14.75 0.70
C VAL A 337 3.69 -13.90 -0.40
N ARG A 338 4.53 -13.30 -1.24
CA ARG A 338 4.08 -12.23 -2.16
C ARG A 338 3.65 -12.72 -3.53
N ASP A 339 4.13 -13.87 -3.97
CA ASP A 339 3.81 -14.43 -5.28
C ASP A 339 3.59 -15.95 -5.24
N ILE A 340 3.15 -16.49 -6.37
CA ILE A 340 3.08 -17.93 -6.65
C ILE A 340 4.44 -18.46 -7.15
N LEU A 341 4.58 -19.78 -7.22
CA LEU A 341 5.66 -20.41 -7.98
C LEU A 341 5.10 -20.95 -9.30
N PRO A 342 5.58 -20.49 -10.47
CA PRO A 342 5.04 -20.92 -11.75
C PRO A 342 5.47 -22.35 -12.12
N ALA A 343 4.77 -22.97 -13.07
CA ALA A 343 5.23 -24.19 -13.74
C ALA A 343 6.35 -23.86 -14.76
N GLY A 344 7.17 -24.85 -15.10
CA GLY A 344 8.25 -24.74 -16.08
C GLY A 344 9.57 -24.28 -15.49
N GLN A 345 10.40 -23.63 -16.31
CA GLN A 345 11.73 -23.15 -15.91
C GLN A 345 11.60 -22.07 -14.83
N LEU A 346 12.20 -22.34 -13.67
CA LEU A 346 12.31 -21.38 -12.59
C LEU A 346 13.58 -20.55 -12.74
N LEU A 347 13.46 -19.24 -12.50
CA LEU A 347 14.57 -18.29 -12.38
C LEU A 347 14.72 -17.85 -10.93
N VAL A 348 15.89 -17.30 -10.59
CA VAL A 348 16.12 -16.61 -9.31
C VAL A 348 15.07 -15.51 -9.08
N ARG A 349 14.61 -14.81 -10.14
CA ARG A 349 13.53 -13.81 -10.08
C ARG A 349 12.27 -14.31 -9.38
N HIS A 350 11.88 -15.57 -9.57
CA HIS A 350 10.68 -16.10 -8.91
C HIS A 350 10.85 -16.12 -7.39
N VAL A 351 12.03 -16.46 -6.88
CA VAL A 351 12.35 -16.43 -5.45
C VAL A 351 12.29 -15.01 -4.90
N TRP A 352 12.82 -14.03 -5.65
CA TRP A 352 12.75 -12.61 -5.27
C TRP A 352 11.34 -12.03 -5.31
N ASN A 353 10.50 -12.46 -6.27
CA ASN A 353 9.09 -12.06 -6.34
C ASN A 353 8.29 -12.65 -5.17
N ILE A 354 8.57 -13.91 -4.79
CA ILE A 354 7.92 -14.57 -3.65
C ILE A 354 8.32 -13.92 -2.33
N MET A 355 9.63 -13.69 -2.14
CA MET A 355 10.23 -13.10 -0.93
C MET A 355 11.00 -11.80 -1.25
N PRO A 356 10.29 -10.67 -1.44
CA PRO A 356 10.92 -9.38 -1.68
C PRO A 356 11.43 -8.73 -0.38
N PHE A 357 11.13 -9.32 0.79
CA PHE A 357 11.64 -8.86 2.08
C PHE A 357 13.03 -9.43 2.34
N ASP A 358 13.91 -8.63 2.93
CA ASP A 358 15.20 -9.10 3.44
C ASP A 358 15.05 -9.74 4.83
N ASN A 359 13.94 -10.46 5.05
CA ASN A 359 13.71 -11.19 6.29
C ASN A 359 14.74 -12.30 6.47
N ARG A 360 15.21 -12.44 7.70
CA ARG A 360 16.16 -13.47 8.11
C ARG A 360 15.45 -14.64 8.77
N VAL A 361 16.06 -15.82 8.74
CA VAL A 361 15.57 -17.02 9.43
C VAL A 361 16.00 -16.95 10.89
N ALA A 362 15.10 -16.52 11.76
CA ALA A 362 15.30 -16.49 13.20
C ALA A 362 14.80 -17.80 13.84
N TRP A 363 15.54 -18.38 14.78
CA TRP A 363 15.10 -19.60 15.46
C TRP A 363 15.51 -19.64 16.94
N GLY A 364 14.78 -20.46 17.72
CA GLY A 364 14.99 -20.62 19.16
C GLY A 364 14.57 -22.01 19.64
N VAL A 365 14.88 -22.33 20.90
CA VAL A 365 14.54 -23.60 21.56
C VAL A 365 13.47 -23.35 22.62
N PHE A 366 12.39 -24.11 22.57
CA PHE A 366 11.23 -23.95 23.45
C PHE A 366 10.74 -25.29 23.96
N LYS A 367 10.18 -25.31 25.18
CA LYS A 367 9.48 -26.49 25.68
C LYS A 367 8.21 -26.71 24.87
N GLY A 368 7.80 -27.97 24.70
CA GLY A 368 6.56 -28.31 23.99
C GLY A 368 5.32 -27.58 24.52
N ARG A 369 5.27 -27.30 25.83
CA ARG A 369 4.21 -26.49 26.46
C ARG A 369 4.20 -25.02 26.03
N ASP A 370 5.35 -24.46 25.68
CA ASP A 370 5.52 -23.04 25.37
C ASP A 370 5.36 -22.74 23.87
N LEU A 371 5.32 -23.79 23.03
CA LEU A 371 5.09 -23.62 21.61
C LEU A 371 3.67 -23.07 21.32
N PRO A 372 3.55 -22.11 20.39
CA PRO A 372 2.26 -21.53 20.00
C PRO A 372 1.28 -22.58 19.45
N GLU A 373 -0.01 -22.44 19.73
CA GLU A 373 -1.05 -23.36 19.22
C GLU A 373 -1.03 -23.48 17.70
N ILE A 374 -0.75 -22.39 16.99
CA ILE A 374 -0.69 -22.39 15.52
C ILE A 374 0.44 -23.28 14.98
N VAL A 375 1.54 -23.43 15.73
CA VAL A 375 2.67 -24.31 15.42
C VAL A 375 2.36 -25.76 15.80
N LYS A 376 1.67 -25.98 16.91
CA LYS A 376 1.32 -27.32 17.41
C LYS A 376 0.25 -28.02 16.57
N LYS A 377 -0.44 -27.33 15.67
CA LYS A 377 -1.56 -27.88 14.90
C LYS A 377 -1.19 -29.23 14.28
N ASN A 378 -1.96 -30.27 14.64
CA ASN A 378 -1.81 -31.67 14.21
C ASN A 378 -0.65 -32.46 14.82
N HIS A 379 0.01 -31.95 15.86
CA HIS A 379 1.08 -32.64 16.56
C HIS A 379 0.76 -32.84 18.05
N THR A 380 0.91 -34.06 18.54
CA THR A 380 0.94 -34.35 19.98
C THR A 380 2.38 -34.23 20.45
N LEU A 381 2.68 -33.18 21.23
CA LEU A 381 4.03 -32.89 21.71
C LEU A 381 4.18 -33.28 23.18
N ASP A 382 5.33 -33.84 23.54
CA ASP A 382 5.77 -33.93 24.94
C ASP A 382 5.97 -32.50 25.48
N PRO A 383 5.26 -32.09 26.56
CA PRO A 383 5.34 -30.74 27.09
C PRO A 383 6.70 -30.36 27.67
N ASP A 384 7.51 -31.33 28.11
CA ASP A 384 8.79 -31.12 28.79
C ASP A 384 10.00 -31.27 27.85
N LYS A 385 9.78 -31.80 26.65
CA LYS A 385 10.80 -31.89 25.61
C LYS A 385 11.07 -30.51 24.97
N ASP A 386 12.33 -30.28 24.63
CA ASP A 386 12.76 -29.11 23.86
C ASP A 386 12.55 -29.33 22.36
N TYR A 387 12.04 -28.30 21.69
CA TYR A 387 11.84 -28.24 20.25
C TYR A 387 12.38 -26.93 19.70
N LYS A 388 12.97 -26.98 18.51
CA LYS A 388 13.41 -25.82 17.77
C LYS A 388 12.28 -25.30 16.88
N LEU A 389 12.02 -24.00 16.95
CA LEU A 389 11.07 -23.30 16.08
C LEU A 389 11.80 -22.21 15.29
N ALA A 390 11.69 -22.27 13.96
CA ALA A 390 12.18 -21.23 13.04
C ALA A 390 11.04 -20.37 12.48
N VAL A 391 11.27 -19.07 12.37
CA VAL A 391 10.34 -18.08 11.81
C VAL A 391 11.11 -17.00 11.07
N PRO A 392 10.48 -16.20 10.20
CA PRO A 392 11.05 -14.93 9.78
C PRO A 392 11.30 -14.02 10.99
N ASP A 393 12.39 -13.26 10.99
CA ASP A 393 12.66 -12.20 11.97
C ASP A 393 11.48 -11.23 12.16
N PHE A 394 10.76 -10.89 11.09
CA PHE A 394 9.52 -10.13 11.13
C PHE A 394 8.47 -10.76 12.06
N VAL A 395 8.29 -12.09 11.98
CA VAL A 395 7.35 -12.84 12.83
C VAL A 395 7.86 -12.91 14.26
N ALA A 396 9.18 -13.03 14.47
CA ALA A 396 9.77 -13.02 15.81
C ALA A 396 9.53 -11.68 16.53
N GLU A 397 9.75 -10.56 15.84
CA GLU A 397 9.47 -9.20 16.35
C GLU A 397 7.96 -8.96 16.57
N ASN A 398 7.13 -9.46 15.66
CA ASN A 398 5.68 -9.25 15.67
C ASN A 398 4.89 -10.43 16.23
N GLN A 399 5.48 -11.27 17.07
CA GLN A 399 4.89 -12.53 17.54
C GLN A 399 3.49 -12.41 18.20
N SER A 400 3.11 -11.21 18.67
CA SER A 400 1.80 -10.94 19.27
C SER A 400 0.72 -10.52 18.27
N ALA A 401 1.06 -10.33 17.00
CA ALA A 401 0.10 -9.94 15.99
C ALA A 401 -0.86 -11.10 15.67
N PRO A 402 -2.16 -10.85 15.43
CA PRO A 402 -3.15 -11.90 15.18
C PRO A 402 -2.79 -12.88 14.05
N ASP A 403 -2.17 -12.37 12.98
CA ASP A 403 -1.79 -13.15 11.79
C ASP A 403 -0.40 -13.82 11.89
N THR A 404 0.19 -13.84 13.08
CA THR A 404 1.52 -14.42 13.35
C THR A 404 1.42 -15.59 14.34
N LEU A 405 2.31 -15.66 15.33
CA LEU A 405 2.29 -16.68 16.38
C LEU A 405 1.19 -16.45 17.43
N ASN A 406 0.65 -15.22 17.50
CA ASN A 406 -0.35 -14.79 18.49
C ASN A 406 0.06 -15.15 19.93
N THR A 407 1.34 -14.89 20.27
CA THR A 407 1.94 -15.17 21.57
C THR A 407 2.87 -14.02 22.00
N LYS A 408 3.46 -14.11 23.20
CA LYS A 408 4.43 -13.14 23.71
C LYS A 408 5.57 -13.84 24.42
N GLY A 409 6.73 -13.19 24.46
CA GLY A 409 7.86 -13.57 25.30
C GLY A 409 8.76 -14.68 24.73
N LEU A 410 8.50 -15.18 23.52
CA LEU A 410 9.42 -16.09 22.84
C LEU A 410 10.66 -15.32 22.41
N LYS A 411 11.84 -15.89 22.68
CA LYS A 411 13.14 -15.35 22.28
C LYS A 411 13.76 -16.23 21.19
N PHE A 412 14.00 -15.63 20.03
CA PHE A 412 14.67 -16.27 18.90
C PHE A 412 16.11 -15.76 18.87
N GLU A 413 17.02 -16.51 19.50
CA GLU A 413 18.40 -16.08 19.77
C GLU A 413 19.39 -16.47 18.66
N HIS A 414 18.92 -17.21 17.66
CA HIS A 414 19.74 -17.72 16.57
C HIS A 414 19.26 -17.22 15.21
N ASP A 415 20.20 -17.12 14.27
CA ASP A 415 20.00 -16.63 12.92
C ASP A 415 20.65 -17.57 11.90
N SER A 416 19.93 -17.88 10.82
CA SER A 416 20.39 -18.77 9.74
C SER A 416 20.46 -18.07 8.37
N GLY A 417 20.66 -16.75 8.33
CA GLY A 417 20.78 -16.00 7.08
C GLY A 417 19.44 -15.53 6.50
N LEU A 418 19.46 -15.04 5.26
CA LEU A 418 18.25 -14.57 4.58
C LEU A 418 17.32 -15.72 4.23
N LEU A 419 16.03 -15.54 4.49
CA LEU A 419 14.99 -16.50 4.11
C LEU A 419 14.93 -16.69 2.58
N ARG A 420 15.22 -15.64 1.82
CA ARG A 420 15.32 -15.70 0.36
C ARG A 420 16.42 -16.68 -0.09
N ASP A 421 17.59 -16.63 0.52
CA ASP A 421 18.73 -17.49 0.19
C ASP A 421 18.45 -18.94 0.60
N ALA A 422 17.78 -19.13 1.74
CA ALA A 422 17.31 -20.44 2.19
C ALA A 422 16.33 -21.07 1.18
N LEU A 423 15.36 -20.29 0.67
CA LEU A 423 14.42 -20.75 -0.34
C LEU A 423 15.12 -21.08 -1.66
N GLU A 424 16.04 -20.23 -2.10
CA GLU A 424 16.82 -20.47 -3.32
C GLU A 424 17.63 -21.78 -3.20
N THR A 425 18.29 -21.99 -2.06
CA THR A 425 19.06 -23.22 -1.77
C THR A 425 18.17 -24.46 -1.82
N LEU A 426 17.03 -24.44 -1.13
CA LEU A 426 16.08 -25.56 -1.14
C LEU A 426 15.62 -25.90 -2.57
N ILE A 427 15.25 -24.90 -3.36
CA ILE A 427 14.77 -25.12 -4.73
C ILE A 427 15.90 -25.68 -5.60
N ARG A 428 17.12 -25.15 -5.47
CA ARG A 428 18.31 -25.60 -6.20
C ARG A 428 18.66 -27.06 -5.89
N ASP A 429 18.60 -27.45 -4.62
CA ASP A 429 18.91 -28.80 -4.17
C ASP A 429 17.90 -29.83 -4.71
N ARG A 430 16.62 -29.44 -4.78
CA ARG A 430 15.57 -30.31 -5.32
C ARG A 430 15.68 -30.51 -6.83
N LYS A 431 16.19 -29.52 -7.57
CA LYS A 431 16.28 -29.44 -9.05
C LYS A 431 14.92 -29.46 -9.77
N VAL A 432 13.96 -30.24 -9.28
CA VAL A 432 12.58 -30.33 -9.76
C VAL A 432 11.62 -30.18 -8.58
N ILE A 433 10.68 -29.24 -8.70
CA ILE A 433 9.57 -29.07 -7.76
C ILE A 433 8.35 -29.85 -8.31
N GLU A 434 7.78 -30.73 -7.48
CA GLU A 434 6.73 -31.68 -7.83
C GLU A 434 5.30 -31.10 -7.80
#